data_AF-A0AA43BFW1-F1
#
_entry.id   AF-A0AA43BFW1-F1
#
_cell.length_a   1.000
_cell.length_b   1.000
_cell.length_c   1.000
_cell.angle_alpha   90.00
_cell.angle_beta   90.00
_cell.angle_gamma   90.00
#
_symmetry.space_group_name_H-M   'P 1'
#
loop_
_entity.id
_entity.type
_entity.pdbx_description
1 polymer ?
#
loop_
_entity_poly.entity_id
_entity_poly.type
_entity_poly.pdbx_seq_one_letter_code
_entity_poly.pdbx_strand_id
1 'polypeptide(L)'
;MPDPFDPAEFDTPPPTDPGADYRTLLDAMRKAGAEGVAQQVAALSRQIEQDARQRAEWTAQAGTGVDALHRAAGELHRVSAGVWWDRLKDWITAALIGLGLIFAAALAYRWAQEPKIEQRLYGCTARWDAKTQTCKGKWVPLQAE
;
A
#
# COMPACT_ATOMS: atom_id res chain seq x y z
N MET A 1 26.03 71.88 50.97
CA MET A 1 26.87 70.90 51.69
C MET A 1 26.03 69.63 51.77
N PRO A 2 26.41 68.51 51.13
CA PRO A 2 25.71 67.25 51.38
C PRO A 2 25.97 66.80 52.82
N ASP A 3 24.92 66.24 53.44
CA ASP A 3 24.92 65.78 54.84
C ASP A 3 26.00 64.69 55.03
N PRO A 4 26.76 64.67 56.14
CA PRO A 4 27.73 63.63 56.40
C PRO A 4 27.01 62.28 56.48
N PHE A 5 27.48 61.30 55.70
CA PHE A 5 26.98 59.92 55.75
C PHE A 5 27.13 59.39 57.19
N ASP A 6 26.00 59.08 57.84
CA ASP A 6 25.97 58.50 59.19
C ASP A 6 25.85 56.97 59.10
N PRO A 7 26.95 56.22 59.33
CA PRO A 7 26.92 54.76 59.26
C PRO A 7 26.09 54.10 60.37
N ALA A 8 25.69 54.85 61.41
CA ALA A 8 24.86 54.33 62.50
C ALA A 8 23.39 54.12 62.10
N GLU A 9 22.90 54.69 60.99
CA GLU A 9 21.52 54.46 60.53
C GLU A 9 21.28 53.01 60.05
N PHE A 10 22.36 52.31 59.70
CA PHE A 10 22.32 50.92 59.24
C PHE A 10 22.50 49.90 60.39
N ASP A 11 22.74 50.36 61.62
CA ASP A 11 22.81 49.52 62.83
C ASP A 11 21.39 49.19 63.35
N THR A 12 20.51 48.72 62.46
CA THR A 12 19.30 48.01 62.92
C THR A 12 19.76 46.75 63.64
N PRO A 13 19.36 46.52 64.92
CA PRO A 13 19.76 45.34 65.65
C PRO A 13 19.33 44.08 64.88
N PRO A 14 20.18 43.04 64.81
CA PRO A 14 19.82 41.83 64.08
C PRO A 14 18.52 41.25 64.66
N PRO A 15 17.63 40.72 63.80
CA PRO A 15 16.38 40.15 64.26
C PRO A 15 16.65 39.06 65.31
N THR A 16 15.86 39.06 66.39
CA THR A 16 16.11 38.27 67.60
C THR A 16 16.10 36.76 67.35
N ASP A 17 15.44 36.29 66.27
CA ASP A 17 15.57 34.91 65.74
C ASP A 17 15.32 34.87 64.22
N PRO A 18 16.37 35.03 63.39
CA PRO A 18 16.26 35.04 61.93
C PRO A 18 15.74 33.70 61.36
N GLY A 19 15.88 32.61 62.11
CA GLY A 19 15.45 31.28 61.68
C GLY A 19 13.93 31.11 61.75
N ALA A 20 13.25 31.78 62.67
CA ALA A 20 11.79 31.72 62.81
C ALA A 20 11.08 32.45 61.66
N ASP A 21 11.56 33.64 61.29
CA ASP A 21 11.00 34.41 60.17
C ASP A 21 11.21 33.69 58.83
N TYR A 22 12.41 33.11 58.64
CA TYR A 22 12.70 32.33 57.44
C TYR A 22 11.81 31.10 57.29
N ARG A 23 11.57 30.34 58.37
CA ARG A 23 10.67 29.17 58.35
C ARG A 23 9.22 29.58 58.07
N THR A 24 8.77 30.69 58.63
CA THR A 24 7.42 31.22 58.40
C THR A 24 7.23 31.61 56.93
N LEU A 25 8.22 32.27 56.33
CA LEU A 25 8.21 32.58 54.89
C LEU A 25 8.19 31.31 54.03
N LEU A 26 9.01 30.31 54.39
CA LEU A 26 9.09 29.05 53.65
C LEU A 26 7.80 28.25 53.72
N ASP A 27 7.13 28.23 54.88
CA ASP A 27 5.86 27.55 55.07
C ASP A 27 4.74 28.27 54.29
N ALA A 28 4.73 29.60 54.28
CA ALA A 28 3.82 30.39 53.46
C ALA A 28 4.02 30.13 51.96
N MET A 29 5.27 30.06 51.47
CA MET A 29 5.57 29.72 50.08
C MET A 29 5.18 28.27 49.74
N ARG A 30 5.39 27.33 50.67
CA ARG A 30 4.99 25.93 50.51
C ARG A 30 3.47 25.80 50.39
N LYS A 31 2.73 26.51 51.22
CA LYS A 31 1.26 26.54 51.21
C LYS A 31 0.73 27.18 49.94
N ALA A 32 1.26 28.35 49.55
CA ALA A 32 0.88 29.00 48.30
C ALA A 32 1.19 28.14 47.06
N GLY A 33 2.32 27.44 47.07
CA GLY A 33 2.67 26.48 46.01
C GLY A 33 1.70 25.29 45.95
N ALA A 34 1.35 24.70 47.10
CA ALA A 34 0.40 23.59 47.16
C ALA A 34 -1.01 24.01 46.70
N GLU A 35 -1.47 25.18 47.10
CA GLU A 35 -2.77 25.74 46.68
C GLU A 35 -2.79 26.07 45.19
N GLY A 36 -1.70 26.63 44.64
CA GLY A 36 -1.55 26.91 43.21
C GLY A 36 -1.59 25.64 42.35
N VAL A 37 -0.89 24.58 42.78
CA VAL A 37 -0.92 23.28 42.10
C VAL A 37 -2.30 22.64 42.21
N ALA A 38 -2.94 22.70 43.38
CA ALA A 38 -4.29 22.17 43.56
C ALA A 38 -5.32 22.85 42.65
N GLN A 39 -5.23 24.18 42.49
CA GLN A 39 -6.10 24.91 41.57
C GLN A 39 -5.85 24.54 40.10
N GLN A 40 -4.58 24.41 39.69
CA GLN A 40 -4.25 23.99 38.33
C GLN A 40 -4.72 22.57 38.02
N VAL A 41 -4.54 21.63 38.95
CA VAL A 41 -5.01 20.24 38.78
C VAL A 41 -6.54 20.17 38.77
N ALA A 42 -7.23 20.98 39.58
CA ALA A 42 -8.69 21.08 39.56
C ALA A 42 -9.21 21.67 38.24
N ALA A 43 -8.50 22.65 37.65
CA ALA A 43 -8.85 23.19 36.34
C ALA A 43 -8.61 22.17 35.21
N LEU A 44 -7.45 21.49 35.24
CA LEU A 44 -7.08 20.49 34.24
C LEU A 44 -8.01 19.27 34.27
N SER A 45 -8.37 18.78 35.46
CA SER A 45 -9.31 17.65 35.59
C SER A 45 -10.69 17.97 34.99
N ARG A 46 -11.22 19.17 35.23
CA ARG A 46 -12.46 19.63 34.59
C ARG A 46 -12.35 19.69 33.07
N GLN A 47 -11.20 20.14 32.56
CA GLN A 47 -10.96 20.20 31.11
C GLN A 47 -10.88 18.80 30.49
N ILE A 48 -10.22 17.85 31.17
CA ILE A 48 -10.13 16.45 30.72
C ILE A 48 -11.52 15.79 30.72
N GLU A 49 -12.34 16.04 31.74
CA GLU A 49 -13.72 15.52 31.78
C GLU A 49 -14.57 16.05 30.62
N GLN A 50 -14.42 17.34 30.29
CA GLN A 50 -15.11 17.94 29.15
C GLN A 50 -14.63 17.36 27.82
N ASP A 51 -13.31 17.22 27.62
CA ASP A 51 -12.74 16.63 26.41
C ASP A 51 -13.14 15.15 26.26
N ALA A 52 -13.19 14.39 27.36
CA ALA A 52 -13.64 13.00 27.35
C ALA A 52 -15.12 12.88 26.92
N ARG A 53 -16.00 13.76 27.42
CA ARG A 53 -17.41 13.81 27.00
C ARG A 53 -17.55 14.17 25.53
N GLN A 54 -16.82 15.19 25.09
CA GLN A 54 -16.84 15.63 23.70
C GLN A 54 -16.37 14.51 22.77
N ARG A 55 -15.27 13.83 23.10
CA ARG A 55 -14.77 12.67 22.35
C ARG A 55 -15.77 11.53 22.31
N ALA A 56 -16.47 11.24 23.41
CA ALA A 56 -17.50 10.20 23.43
C ALA A 56 -18.69 10.53 22.50
N GLU A 57 -19.09 11.80 22.41
CA GLU A 57 -20.13 12.24 21.47
C GLU A 57 -19.67 12.13 20.02
N TRP A 58 -18.43 12.56 19.72
CA TRP A 58 -17.84 12.43 18.38
C TRP A 58 -17.68 10.97 17.95
N THR A 59 -17.24 10.08 18.84
CA THR A 59 -17.10 8.65 18.51
C THR A 59 -18.45 7.98 18.32
N ALA A 60 -19.48 8.36 19.09
CA ALA A 60 -20.84 7.86 18.89
C ALA A 60 -21.40 8.29 17.52
N GLN A 61 -21.21 9.55 17.13
CA GLN A 61 -21.63 10.04 15.81
C GLN A 61 -20.85 9.37 14.67
N ALA A 62 -19.53 9.26 14.81
CA ALA A 62 -18.68 8.59 13.82
C ALA A 62 -19.02 7.10 13.64
N GLY A 63 -19.33 6.39 14.73
CA GLY A 63 -19.72 4.98 14.69
C GLY A 63 -20.95 4.75 13.81
N THR A 64 -22.00 5.57 13.98
CA THR A 64 -23.23 5.44 13.17
C THR A 64 -22.98 5.67 11.68
N GLY A 65 -22.10 6.62 11.32
CA GLY A 65 -21.71 6.89 9.94
C GLY A 65 -20.92 5.73 9.31
N VAL A 66 -19.99 5.13 10.07
CA VAL A 66 -19.19 3.99 9.60
C VAL A 66 -20.05 2.73 9.42
N ASP A 67 -21.00 2.48 10.32
CA ASP A 67 -21.92 1.35 10.24
C ASP A 67 -22.86 1.47 9.03
N ALA A 68 -23.34 2.68 8.74
CA ALA A 68 -24.13 2.94 7.54
C ALA A 68 -23.32 2.70 6.26
N LEU A 69 -22.05 3.12 6.25
CA LEU A 69 -21.14 2.91 5.13
C LEU A 69 -20.82 1.42 4.92
N HIS A 70 -20.59 0.65 5.99
CA HIS A 70 -20.35 -0.79 5.91
C HIS A 70 -21.57 -1.54 5.39
N ARG A 71 -22.78 -1.13 5.80
CA ARG A 71 -24.03 -1.73 5.30
C ARG A 71 -24.22 -1.45 3.81
N ALA A 72 -23.99 -0.21 3.37
CA ALA A 72 -24.04 0.16 1.95
C ALA A 72 -22.98 -0.57 1.12
N ALA A 73 -21.76 -0.71 1.64
CA ALA A 73 -20.69 -1.46 0.99
C ALA A 73 -21.04 -2.95 0.88
N GLY A 74 -21.64 -3.55 1.91
CA GLY A 74 -22.10 -4.94 1.89
C GLY A 74 -23.17 -5.20 0.83
N GLU A 75 -24.09 -4.25 0.62
CA GLU A 75 -25.11 -4.33 -0.44
C GLU A 75 -24.50 -4.17 -1.84
N LEU A 76 -23.61 -3.19 -2.04
CA LEU A 76 -22.90 -3.01 -3.32
C LEU A 76 -22.07 -4.23 -3.69
N HIS A 77 -21.38 -4.84 -2.71
CA HIS A 77 -20.53 -6.00 -2.97
C HIS A 77 -21.33 -7.23 -3.42
N ARG A 78 -22.56 -7.37 -2.92
CA ARG A 78 -23.48 -8.46 -3.28
C ARG A 78 -24.06 -8.29 -4.69
N VAL A 79 -24.33 -7.05 -5.10
CA VAL A 79 -24.87 -6.74 -6.43
C VAL A 79 -23.77 -6.74 -7.50
N SER A 80 -22.55 -6.30 -7.19
CA SER A 80 -21.46 -6.25 -8.18
C SER A 80 -20.78 -7.60 -8.42
N ALA A 81 -20.68 -8.46 -7.40
CA ALA A 81 -19.96 -9.73 -7.50
C ALA A 81 -20.70 -10.80 -8.30
N GLY A 82 -22.02 -10.73 -8.46
CA GLY A 82 -22.78 -11.70 -9.25
C GLY A 82 -22.81 -11.37 -10.73
N VAL A 83 -23.38 -10.20 -11.09
CA VAL A 83 -23.74 -9.88 -12.47
C VAL A 83 -22.53 -9.65 -13.37
N TRP A 84 -21.47 -8.97 -12.88
CA TRP A 84 -20.28 -8.72 -13.69
C TRP A 84 -19.39 -9.97 -13.83
N TRP A 85 -19.41 -10.85 -12.84
CA TRP A 85 -18.50 -11.99 -12.78
C TRP A 85 -18.95 -13.16 -13.66
N ASP A 86 -20.26 -13.40 -13.73
CA ASP A 86 -20.81 -14.35 -14.70
C ASP A 86 -20.63 -13.84 -16.13
N ARG A 87 -20.84 -12.53 -16.36
CA ARG A 87 -20.65 -11.94 -17.68
C ARG A 87 -19.20 -11.99 -18.15
N LEU A 88 -18.22 -11.78 -17.26
CA LEU A 88 -16.82 -11.92 -17.60
C LEU A 88 -16.44 -13.35 -17.96
N LYS A 89 -16.93 -14.34 -17.19
CA LYS A 89 -16.70 -15.76 -17.48
C LYS A 89 -17.19 -16.13 -18.87
N ASP A 90 -18.41 -15.72 -19.23
CA ASP A 90 -18.99 -15.99 -20.55
C ASP A 90 -18.11 -15.45 -21.69
N TRP A 91 -17.61 -14.22 -21.56
CA TRP A 91 -16.74 -13.61 -22.56
C TRP A 91 -15.39 -14.34 -22.68
N ILE A 92 -14.80 -14.75 -21.56
CA ILE A 92 -13.55 -15.53 -21.56
C ILE A 92 -13.78 -16.89 -22.23
N THR A 93 -14.86 -17.60 -21.88
CA THR A 93 -15.18 -18.89 -22.48
C THR A 93 -15.43 -18.75 -23.99
N ALA A 94 -16.19 -17.74 -24.42
CA ALA A 94 -16.40 -17.46 -25.84
C ALA A 94 -15.09 -17.16 -26.58
N ALA A 95 -14.19 -16.37 -25.97
CA ALA A 95 -12.88 -16.08 -26.54
C ALA A 95 -12.01 -17.33 -26.69
N LEU A 96 -12.00 -18.21 -25.68
CA LEU A 96 -11.26 -19.46 -25.72
C LEU A 96 -11.80 -20.42 -26.79
N ILE A 97 -13.13 -20.52 -26.93
CA ILE A 97 -13.75 -21.32 -28.00
C ILE A 97 -13.35 -20.76 -29.37
N GLY A 98 -13.45 -19.45 -29.57
CA GLY A 98 -13.04 -18.79 -30.81
C GLY A 98 -11.57 -19.05 -31.15
N LEU A 99 -10.67 -18.92 -30.17
CA LEU A 99 -9.25 -19.19 -30.34
C LEU A 99 -8.98 -20.66 -30.71
N GLY A 100 -9.67 -21.60 -30.05
CA GLY A 100 -9.56 -23.03 -30.35
C GLY A 100 -9.99 -23.36 -31.78
N LEU A 101 -11.06 -22.74 -32.28
CA LEU A 101 -11.52 -22.90 -33.66
C LEU A 101 -10.50 -22.36 -34.68
N ILE A 102 -9.91 -21.19 -34.41
CA ILE A 102 -8.87 -20.62 -35.26
C ILE A 102 -7.65 -21.54 -35.31
N PHE A 103 -7.23 -22.08 -34.17
CA PHE A 103 -6.08 -22.97 -34.09
C PHE A 103 -6.34 -24.30 -34.81
N ALA A 104 -7.53 -24.88 -34.66
CA ALA A 104 -7.93 -26.08 -35.38
C ALA A 104 -7.96 -25.85 -36.90
N ALA A 105 -8.50 -24.73 -37.36
CA ALA A 105 -8.51 -24.36 -38.77
C ALA A 105 -7.08 -24.16 -39.33
N ALA A 106 -6.20 -23.48 -38.59
CA ALA A 106 -4.81 -23.29 -38.98
C ALA A 106 -4.04 -24.63 -39.04
N LEU A 107 -4.29 -25.53 -38.09
CA LEU A 107 -3.68 -26.85 -38.08
C LEU A 107 -4.17 -27.70 -39.26
N ALA A 108 -5.48 -27.69 -39.54
CA ALA A 108 -6.05 -28.37 -40.69
C ALA A 108 -5.49 -27.83 -42.01
N TYR A 109 -5.34 -26.50 -42.14
CA TYR A 109 -4.73 -25.87 -43.30
C TYR A 109 -3.26 -26.30 -43.48
N ARG A 110 -2.50 -26.40 -42.38
CA ARG A 110 -1.11 -26.88 -42.41
C ARG A 110 -1.00 -28.35 -42.82
N TRP A 111 -1.95 -29.18 -42.40
CA TRP A 111 -2.01 -30.59 -42.83
C TRP A 111 -2.45 -30.74 -44.29
N ALA A 112 -3.33 -29.86 -44.78
CA ALA A 112 -3.74 -29.85 -46.19
C ALA A 112 -2.62 -29.38 -47.14
N GLN A 113 -1.66 -28.60 -46.66
CA GLN A 113 -0.44 -28.23 -47.38
C GLN A 113 0.67 -29.27 -47.23
N GLU A 114 0.38 -30.55 -47.49
CA GLU A 114 1.44 -31.55 -47.65
C GLU A 114 2.50 -31.00 -48.62
N PRO A 115 3.81 -31.05 -48.29
CA PRO A 115 4.83 -30.64 -49.22
C PRO A 115 4.71 -31.59 -50.41
N LYS A 116 4.32 -31.07 -51.58
CA LYS A 116 4.47 -31.79 -52.84
C LYS A 116 5.94 -32.16 -52.95
N ILE A 117 6.29 -33.38 -52.56
CA ILE A 117 7.61 -33.93 -52.80
C ILE A 117 7.61 -34.21 -54.30
N GLU A 118 7.96 -33.21 -55.11
CA GLU A 118 8.41 -33.47 -56.47
C GLU A 118 9.70 -34.28 -56.34
N GLN A 119 9.57 -35.61 -56.29
CA GLN A 119 10.69 -36.52 -56.49
C GLN A 119 11.09 -36.39 -57.96
N ARG A 120 11.82 -35.32 -58.30
CA ARG A 120 12.55 -35.27 -59.55
C ARG A 120 13.68 -36.28 -59.42
N LEU A 121 13.45 -37.46 -59.98
CA LEU A 121 14.49 -38.47 -60.14
C LEU A 121 15.47 -37.92 -61.18
N TYR A 122 16.71 -37.67 -60.78
CA TYR A 122 17.76 -37.25 -61.70
C TYR A 122 18.56 -38.47 -62.14
N GLY A 123 18.60 -38.71 -63.44
CA GLY A 123 19.44 -39.73 -64.06
C GLY A 123 20.82 -39.16 -64.38
N CYS A 124 21.84 -39.99 -64.23
CA CYS A 124 23.17 -39.68 -64.75
C CYS A 124 23.22 -40.10 -66.23
N THR A 125 23.62 -39.20 -67.12
CA THR A 125 23.74 -39.55 -68.57
C THR A 125 24.90 -40.50 -68.87
N ALA A 126 25.82 -40.69 -67.93
CA ALA A 126 27.02 -41.50 -68.08
C ALA A 126 27.12 -42.53 -66.95
N ARG A 127 28.32 -43.10 -66.75
CA ARG A 127 28.54 -44.13 -65.72
C ARG A 127 28.41 -43.52 -64.32
N TRP A 128 27.51 -44.09 -63.53
CA TRP A 128 27.37 -43.82 -62.10
C TRP A 128 28.49 -44.54 -61.33
N ASP A 129 29.19 -43.82 -60.46
CA ASP A 129 30.13 -44.41 -59.52
C ASP A 129 29.46 -44.55 -58.14
N ALA A 130 29.10 -45.79 -57.81
CA ALA A 130 28.39 -46.10 -56.57
C ALA A 130 29.27 -45.91 -55.31
N LYS A 131 30.60 -45.91 -55.45
CA LYS A 131 31.51 -45.81 -54.30
C LYS A 131 31.74 -44.36 -53.88
N THR A 132 31.71 -43.43 -54.83
CA THR A 132 31.90 -41.99 -54.60
C THR A 132 30.61 -41.19 -54.67
N GLN A 133 29.49 -41.82 -55.04
CA GLN A 133 28.19 -41.17 -55.25
C GLN A 133 28.24 -40.00 -56.24
N THR A 134 29.06 -40.09 -57.28
CA THR A 134 29.17 -39.04 -58.30
C THR A 134 28.81 -39.53 -59.69
N CYS A 135 28.13 -38.66 -60.44
CA CYS A 135 27.88 -38.86 -61.87
C CYS A 135 29.06 -38.27 -62.65
N LYS A 136 29.69 -39.08 -63.53
CA LYS A 136 30.74 -38.57 -64.42
C LYS A 136 30.22 -37.76 -65.62
N GLY A 137 28.91 -37.72 -65.81
CA GLY A 137 28.21 -36.97 -66.86
C GLY A 137 27.39 -35.80 -66.31
N LYS A 138 26.41 -35.33 -67.08
CA LYS A 138 25.45 -34.31 -66.62
C LYS A 138 24.28 -34.99 -65.92
N TRP A 139 23.77 -34.36 -64.87
CA TRP A 139 22.50 -34.74 -64.26
C TRP A 139 21.34 -34.25 -65.12
N VAL A 140 20.44 -35.16 -65.49
CA VAL A 140 19.26 -34.85 -66.32
C VAL A 140 18.01 -35.36 -65.59
N PRO A 141 16.92 -34.58 -65.53
CA PRO A 141 15.68 -35.04 -64.92
C PRO A 141 15.11 -36.21 -65.74
N LEU A 142 14.86 -37.34 -65.08
CA LEU A 142 14.07 -38.43 -65.63
C LEU A 142 12.61 -38.09 -65.35
N GLN A 143 11.80 -38.05 -66.41
CA GLN A 143 10.36 -38.01 -66.23
C GLN A 143 9.94 -39.40 -65.74
N ALA A 144 9.37 -39.46 -64.53
CA ALA A 144 8.69 -40.66 -64.09
C ALA A 144 7.38 -40.74 -64.89
N GLU A 145 7.21 -41.82 -65.66
CA GLU A 145 5.96 -42.17 -66.32
C GLU A 145 4.96 -42.74 -65.29
#